data_AF-A0AA47G942-F1
#
_entry.id   AF-A0AA47G942-F1
#
_cell.length_a   1.000
_cell.length_b   1.000
_cell.length_c   1.000
_cell.angle_alpha   90.00
_cell.angle_beta   90.00
_cell.angle_gamma   90.00
#
_symmetry.space_group_name_H-M   'P 1'
#
loop_
_entity.id
_entity.type
_entity.pdbx_description
1 polymer ?
#
loop_
_entity_poly.entity_id
_entity_poly.type
_entity_poly.pdbx_seq_one_letter_code
_entity_poly.pdbx_strand_id
1 'polypeptide(L)' 'MPMKTCVVCGKKFGTNNAKKKYCSPACASKARVEKLALWKENNKDYHSNYYQSHKKES' A
#
# COMPACT_ATOMS: atom_id res chain seq x y z
N MET A 1 16.06 -13.27 -17.98
CA MET A 1 15.01 -12.60 -17.18
C MET A 1 14.99 -13.21 -15.80
N PRO A 2 15.32 -12.48 -14.72
CA PRO A 2 15.38 -13.06 -13.38
C PRO A 2 13.99 -13.37 -12.81
N MET A 3 13.90 -14.47 -12.07
CA MET A 3 12.71 -14.88 -11.32
C MET A 3 12.73 -14.27 -9.92
N LYS A 4 11.58 -13.77 -9.47
CA LYS A 4 11.39 -13.23 -8.12
C LYS A 4 10.15 -13.79 -7.48
N THR A 5 10.14 -13.80 -6.15
CA THR A 5 8.99 -14.19 -5.35
C THR A 5 8.18 -12.95 -4.97
N CYS A 6 6.87 -12.99 -5.19
CA CYS A 6 5.99 -11.91 -4.78
C CYS A 6 5.90 -11.85 -3.26
N VAL A 7 6.15 -10.67 -2.69
CA VAL A 7 6.10 -10.46 -1.22
C VAL A 7 4.69 -10.63 -0.65
N VAL A 8 3.64 -10.47 -1.46
CA VAL A 8 2.23 -10.50 -1.01
C VAL A 8 1.60 -11.88 -1.11
N CYS A 9 1.90 -12.64 -2.17
CA CYS A 9 1.25 -13.93 -2.43
C CYS A 9 2.21 -15.12 -2.56
N GLY A 10 3.52 -14.89 -2.46
CA GLY A 10 4.53 -15.95 -2.58
C GLY A 10 4.73 -16.52 -3.99
N LYS A 11 3.98 -16.08 -5.00
CA LYS A 11 4.10 -16.60 -6.38
C LYS A 11 5.41 -16.14 -7.04
N LYS A 12 6.08 -17.05 -7.75
CA LYS A 12 7.24 -16.75 -8.60
C LYS A 12 6.80 -16.01 -9.87
N PHE A 13 7.50 -14.94 -10.25
CA PHE A 13 7.20 -14.14 -11.44
C PHE A 13 8.47 -13.59 -12.09
N GLY A 14 8.40 -13.37 -13.41
CA GLY A 14 9.51 -12.84 -14.22
C GLY A 14 9.52 -11.33 -14.29
N THR A 15 10.68 -10.72 -14.06
CA THR A 15 10.83 -9.28 -14.19
C THR A 15 12.28 -8.91 -14.44
N ASN A 16 12.53 -7.99 -15.39
CA ASN A 16 13.85 -7.37 -15.53
C ASN A 16 14.05 -6.19 -14.55
N ASN A 17 12.98 -5.72 -13.92
CA ASN A 17 13.06 -4.62 -12.95
C ASN A 17 13.52 -5.12 -11.57
N ALA A 18 14.70 -4.67 -11.14
CA ALA A 18 15.29 -4.97 -9.84
C ALA A 18 14.45 -4.47 -8.65
N LYS A 19 13.67 -3.41 -8.80
CA LYS A 19 12.81 -2.84 -7.75
C LYS A 19 11.41 -3.44 -7.70
N LYS A 20 11.00 -4.26 -8.67
CA LYS A 20 9.66 -4.87 -8.71
C LYS A 20 9.56 -5.98 -7.66
N LYS A 21 8.60 -5.83 -6.72
CA LYS A 21 8.35 -6.72 -5.58
C LYS A 21 7.06 -7.55 -5.69
N TYR A 22 6.20 -7.21 -6.65
CA TYR A 22 4.85 -7.77 -6.78
C TYR A 22 4.67 -8.41 -8.16
N CYS A 23 4.03 -9.59 -8.18
CA CYS A 23 3.77 -10.32 -9.43
C CYS A 23 2.68 -9.66 -10.28
N SER A 24 1.75 -8.92 -9.66
CA SER A 24 0.63 -8.28 -10.36
C SER A 24 0.21 -6.95 -9.70
N PRO A 25 -0.53 -6.09 -10.43
CA PRO A 25 -1.11 -4.87 -9.86
C PRO A 25 -2.00 -5.15 -8.64
N ALA A 26 -2.74 -6.26 -8.65
CA ALA A 26 -3.59 -6.66 -7.52
C ALA A 26 -2.78 -6.86 -6.22
N CYS A 27 -1.60 -7.49 -6.31
CA CYS A 27 -0.72 -7.64 -5.16
C CYS A 27 -0.15 -6.30 -4.69
N ALA A 28 0.22 -5.41 -5.61
CA ALA A 28 0.68 -4.07 -5.27
C ALA A 28 -0.42 -3.26 -4.56
N SER A 29 -1.68 -3.36 -5.01
CA SER A 29 -2.82 -2.70 -4.38
C SER A 29 -3.07 -3.23 -2.97
N LYS A 30 -3.02 -4.56 -2.75
CA LYS A 30 -3.14 -5.17 -1.42
C LYS A 30 -2.10 -4.61 -0.43
N ALA A 31 -0.83 -4.59 -0.83
CA ALA A 31 0.25 -4.03 -0.01
C ALA A 31 0.04 -2.54 0.33
N ARG A 32 -0.52 -1.76 -0.61
CA ARG A 32 -0.86 -0.36 -0.36
C ARG A 32 -2.00 -0.21 0.64
N VAL A 33 -3.07 -1.00 0.49
CA VAL A 33 -4.22 -0.98 1.40
C VAL A 33 -3.79 -1.36 2.81
N GLU A 34 -2.99 -2.41 2.96
CA GLU A 34 -2.44 -2.85 4.24
C GLU A 34 -1.59 -1.75 4.89
N LYS A 35 -0.67 -1.13 4.14
CA LYS A 35 0.14 0.00 4.64
C LYS A 35 -0.72 1.18 5.08
N LEU A 36 -1.78 1.50 4.33
CA LEU A 36 -2.72 2.56 4.69
C LEU A 36 -3.52 2.21 5.95
N ALA A 37 -3.96 0.96 6.09
CA ALA A 37 -4.66 0.50 7.28
C ALA A 37 -3.76 0.58 8.52
N LEU A 38 -2.51 0.13 8.41
CA LEU A 38 -1.51 0.26 9.47
C LEU A 38 -1.24 1.73 9.81
N TRP A 39 -1.10 2.59 8.81
CA TRP A 39 -0.90 4.02 9.05
C TRP A 39 -2.11 4.65 9.75
N LYS A 40 -3.33 4.32 9.33
CA LYS A 40 -4.58 4.78 9.99
C LYS A 40 -4.67 4.29 11.43
N GLU A 41 -4.29 3.06 11.70
CA GLU A 41 -4.30 2.49 13.05
C GLU A 41 -3.26 3.16 13.97
N ASN A 42 -2.08 3.47 13.44
CA ASN A 42 -1.05 4.18 14.20
C ASN A 42 -1.36 5.68 14.36
N ASN A 43 -2.10 6.26 13.41
CA ASN A 43 -2.42 7.70 13.36
C ASN A 43 -3.94 7.90 13.49
N LYS A 44 -4.58 7.20 14.45
CA LYS A 44 -6.03 7.32 14.71
C LYS A 44 -6.46 8.77 14.97
N ASP A 45 -5.61 9.55 15.63
CA ASP A 45 -5.83 10.98 15.92
C ASP A 45 -5.77 11.87 14.66
N TYR A 46 -4.93 11.53 13.67
CA TYR A 46 -4.81 12.29 12.42
C TYR A 46 -6.12 12.33 11.61
N HIS A 47 -6.86 11.22 11.61
CA HIS A 47 -8.07 11.09 10.79
C HIS A 47 -9.25 11.91 11.33
N SER A 48 -9.27 12.23 12.64
CA SER A 48 -10.24 13.13 13.26
C SER A 48 -9.94 14.59 12.89
N ASN A 49 -8.68 14.98 12.98
CA ASN A 49 -8.29 16.39 12.90
C ASN A 49 -8.30 16.92 11.44
N TYR A 50 -8.06 16.06 10.45
CA TYR A 50 -8.10 16.43 9.02
C TYR A 50 -9.50 16.79 8.51
N TYR A 51 -10.56 16.15 9.02
CA TYR A 51 -11.94 16.50 8.64
C TYR A 51 -12.47 17.70 9.44
N GLN A 52 -12.01 17.88 10.69
CA GLN A 52 -12.35 19.07 11.49
C GLN A 52 -11.79 20.36 10.89
N SER A 53 -10.63 20.32 10.23
CA SER A 53 -9.98 21.49 9.64
C SER A 53 -10.62 22.03 8.35
N HIS A 54 -11.50 21.28 7.68
CA HIS A 54 -12.17 21.71 6.44
C HIS A 54 -13.66 22.04 6.60
N LYS A 55 -14.17 22.13 7.84
CA LYS A 55 -15.60 22.36 8.15
C LYS A 55 -15.89 23.77 8.70
N LYS A 56 -15.07 24.76 8.38
CA LYS A 56 -15.32 26.19 8.65
C LYS A 56 -15.08 27.01 7.38
N GLU A 57 -15.96 26.87 6.40
CA GLU A 57 -16.17 27.86 5.33
C GLU A 57 -17.43 27.45 4.54
N SER A 58 -18.60 27.75 5.11
CA SER A 58 -19.82 28.10 4.37
C SER A 58 -20.72 28.94 5.27
#